data_AF-X1EK86-F1
#
_entry.id   AF-X1EK86-F1
#
_cell.length_a   1.000
_cell.length_b   1.000
_cell.length_c   1.000
_cell.angle_alpha   90.00
_cell.angle_beta   90.00
_cell.angle_gamma   90.00
#
_symmetry.space_group_name_H-M   'P 1'
#
loop_
_entity.id
_entity.type
_entity.pdbx_description
1 polymer ?
#
loop_
_entity_poly.entity_id
_entity_poly.type
_entity_poly.pdbx_seq_one_letter_code
_entity_poly.pdbx_strand_id
1 'polypeptide(L)'
;GDLKTPTKDLPMGSQKITGLATPTAAGGAATKGYVDGKVQGVDWQQSVLGELDTPPGTPTTSDRYLVIATATGDWAGHEDDIAEWDGSVWVFTTPNDGFAVWIEDVGKQKVYNGTAWVLFGTTVDHGNLIGLGDDDHSQYLNNARHDLPARHALGTVVPHDNLADLAEKSHASLSSVNPSDHHVKTGDYEVFPLTEVVTSVPVAAAGNVGRIMRERASAGQVTTVKMCVQNSTDGYEWVQIGIST
;
A
#
# COMPACT_ATOMS: atom_id res chain seq x y z
N GLY A 1 11.87 49.57 43.22
CA GLY A 1 11.64 50.58 42.17
C GLY A 1 11.92 49.90 40.86
N ASP A 2 11.05 50.05 39.87
CA ASP A 2 11.23 49.40 38.58
C ASP A 2 12.57 49.79 37.96
N LEU A 3 13.24 48.81 37.35
CA LEU A 3 14.40 49.08 36.52
C LEU A 3 13.94 49.97 35.36
N LYS A 4 14.57 51.13 35.22
CA LYS A 4 14.35 51.99 34.04
C LYS A 4 14.84 51.26 32.79
N THR A 5 14.30 51.64 31.62
CA THR A 5 14.72 51.11 30.32
C THR A 5 16.25 51.18 30.19
N PRO A 6 16.93 50.04 29.99
CA PRO A 6 18.36 50.04 29.74
C PRO A 6 18.65 50.82 28.46
N THR A 7 19.54 51.80 28.54
CA THR A 7 20.02 52.55 27.37
C THR A 7 21.37 52.04 26.86
N LYS A 8 21.90 50.99 27.50
CA LYS A 8 23.15 50.28 27.19
C LYS A 8 23.02 48.82 27.64
N ASP A 9 23.94 47.98 27.17
CA ASP A 9 24.03 46.58 27.58
C ASP A 9 24.21 46.45 29.10
N LEU A 10 23.57 45.43 29.68
CA LEU A 10 23.62 45.14 31.11
C LEU A 10 24.55 43.95 31.37
N PRO A 11 25.83 44.17 31.73
CA PRO A 11 26.75 43.09 32.04
C PRO A 11 26.36 42.42 33.36
N MET A 12 26.18 41.09 33.35
CA MET A 12 25.78 40.30 34.53
C MET A 12 26.93 39.51 35.16
N GLY A 13 28.15 39.58 34.63
CA GLY A 13 29.29 38.84 35.18
C GLY A 13 28.99 37.35 35.35
N SER A 14 29.21 36.80 36.54
CA SER A 14 28.92 35.40 36.88
C SER A 14 27.52 35.19 37.48
N GLN A 15 26.64 36.19 37.40
CA GLN A 15 25.31 36.14 38.03
C GLN A 15 24.27 35.57 37.07
N LYS A 16 23.43 34.65 37.56
CA LYS A 16 22.35 34.01 36.78
C LYS A 16 21.07 34.87 36.81
N ILE A 17 20.36 34.96 35.70
CA ILE A 17 18.96 35.41 35.67
C ILE A 17 18.08 34.24 36.12
N THR A 18 17.32 34.41 37.20
CA THR A 18 16.45 33.35 37.76
C THR A 18 14.99 33.83 37.83
N GLY A 19 14.04 32.89 37.91
CA GLY A 19 12.61 33.21 38.06
C GLY A 19 11.89 33.71 36.80
N LEU A 20 12.45 33.46 35.60
CA LEU A 20 11.76 33.76 34.33
C LEU A 20 10.52 32.88 34.16
N ALA A 21 9.38 33.51 33.85
CA ALA A 21 8.14 32.81 33.53
C ALA A 21 8.20 32.16 32.13
N THR A 22 7.29 31.22 31.85
CA THR A 22 7.12 30.66 30.51
C THR A 22 6.86 31.78 29.48
N PRO A 23 7.68 31.91 28.42
CA PRO A 23 7.51 32.94 27.41
C PRO A 23 6.18 32.79 26.66
N THR A 24 5.42 33.88 26.57
CA THR A 24 4.15 33.95 25.82
C THR A 24 4.15 35.02 24.73
N ALA A 25 5.08 35.97 24.78
CA ALA A 25 5.24 37.04 23.80
C ALA A 25 6.56 36.90 23.04
N ALA A 26 6.56 37.27 21.75
CA ALA A 26 7.70 37.08 20.84
C ALA A 26 8.99 37.81 21.27
N GLY A 27 8.88 38.94 21.98
CA GLY A 27 10.02 39.70 22.49
C GLY A 27 10.41 39.38 23.94
N GLY A 28 9.80 38.36 24.55
CA GLY A 28 10.05 37.98 25.93
C GLY A 28 11.36 37.21 26.12
N ALA A 29 11.98 37.34 27.28
CA ALA A 29 13.12 36.50 27.66
C ALA A 29 12.67 35.05 27.84
N ALA A 30 13.45 34.10 27.33
CA ALA A 30 13.18 32.66 27.42
C ALA A 30 14.18 31.95 28.32
N THR A 31 13.73 30.93 29.05
CA THR A 31 14.64 30.01 29.74
C THR A 31 15.29 29.08 28.71
N LYS A 32 16.53 28.62 28.96
CA LYS A 32 17.18 27.61 28.12
C LYS A 32 16.29 26.37 27.97
N GLY A 33 15.74 25.87 29.07
CA GLY A 33 14.82 24.73 29.06
C GLY A 33 13.53 24.95 28.27
N TYR A 34 13.03 26.19 28.15
CA TYR A 34 11.90 26.49 27.26
C TYR A 34 12.31 26.39 25.79
N VAL A 35 13.47 26.96 25.43
CA VAL A 35 14.00 26.86 24.06
C VAL A 35 14.30 25.40 23.70
N ASP A 36 15.01 24.69 24.57
CA ASP A 36 15.33 23.26 24.41
C ASP A 36 14.05 22.40 24.32
N GLY A 37 13.04 22.70 25.14
CA GLY A 37 11.75 21.99 25.13
C GLY A 37 10.86 22.29 23.92
N LYS A 38 11.10 23.42 23.23
CA LYS A 38 10.45 23.73 21.94
C LYS A 38 11.21 23.13 20.76
N VAL A 39 12.50 22.86 20.93
CA VAL A 39 13.38 22.26 19.94
C VAL A 39 13.51 20.77 20.25
N GLN A 40 12.40 20.00 20.15
CA GLN A 40 12.31 18.52 20.09
C GLN A 40 13.46 17.65 20.69
N GLY A 41 14.05 18.00 21.83
CA GLY A 41 15.20 17.28 22.40
C GLY A 41 16.51 17.39 21.60
N VAL A 42 16.64 18.39 20.73
CA VAL A 42 17.80 18.59 19.86
C VAL A 42 18.74 19.64 20.46
N ASP A 43 20.00 19.26 20.69
CA ASP A 43 21.07 20.12 21.20
C ASP A 43 21.95 20.63 20.06
N TRP A 44 21.61 21.82 19.56
CA TRP A 44 22.27 22.38 18.39
C TRP A 44 23.70 22.84 18.66
N GLN A 45 24.61 22.35 17.82
CA GLN A 45 26.00 22.80 17.73
C GLN A 45 26.18 23.78 16.57
N GLN A 46 27.29 24.54 16.58
CA GLN A 46 27.68 25.32 15.40
C GLN A 46 27.90 24.36 14.20
N SER A 47 27.83 24.88 12.97
CA SER A 47 28.06 24.06 11.78
C SER A 47 29.46 23.46 11.76
N VAL A 48 29.61 22.41 10.96
CA VAL A 48 30.90 21.83 10.57
C VAL A 48 31.06 21.98 9.08
N LEU A 49 32.30 22.21 8.63
CA LEU A 49 32.66 22.35 7.23
C LEU A 49 32.41 21.05 6.46
N GLY A 50 32.64 19.91 7.11
CA GLY A 50 32.41 18.60 6.52
C GLY A 50 32.60 17.45 7.49
N GLU A 51 32.57 16.24 6.93
CA GLU A 51 32.80 14.99 7.64
C GLU A 51 34.03 14.26 7.09
N LEU A 52 35.03 14.03 7.94
CA LEU A 52 36.37 13.59 7.52
C LEU A 52 36.95 12.58 8.51
N ASP A 53 37.73 11.62 8.02
CA ASP A 53 38.47 10.64 8.84
C ASP A 53 39.90 11.09 9.16
N THR A 54 40.36 12.18 8.53
CA THR A 54 41.74 12.65 8.62
C THR A 54 41.74 14.17 8.70
N PRO A 55 42.48 14.78 9.65
CA PRO A 55 42.54 16.23 9.75
C PRO A 55 43.06 16.87 8.45
N PRO A 56 42.49 18.00 8.02
CA PRO A 56 43.07 18.76 6.91
C PRO A 56 44.48 19.22 7.26
N GLY A 57 45.39 19.20 6.29
CA GLY A 57 46.80 19.56 6.51
C GLY A 57 47.06 21.04 6.80
N THR A 58 46.09 21.91 6.49
CA THR A 58 46.18 23.36 6.71
C THR A 58 44.85 23.91 7.26
N PRO A 59 44.50 23.59 8.52
CA PRO A 59 43.28 24.10 9.14
C PRO A 59 43.42 25.60 9.45
N THR A 60 42.31 26.32 9.35
CA THR A 60 42.18 27.71 9.82
C THR A 60 41.49 27.76 11.16
N THR A 61 41.76 28.80 11.96
CA THR A 61 41.16 28.95 13.29
C THR A 61 39.64 28.91 13.20
N SER A 62 39.02 28.14 14.08
CA SER A 62 37.59 27.84 14.12
C SER A 62 37.07 26.97 12.98
N ASP A 63 37.93 26.32 12.19
CA ASP A 63 37.49 25.22 11.34
C ASP A 63 36.93 24.09 12.21
N ARG A 64 35.74 23.59 11.85
CA ARG A 64 35.05 22.52 12.58
C ARG A 64 34.71 21.37 11.64
N TYR A 65 34.95 20.15 12.08
CA TYR A 65 34.67 18.94 11.31
C TYR A 65 34.00 17.88 12.19
N LEU A 66 33.12 17.08 11.59
CA LEU A 66 32.65 15.85 12.21
C LEU A 66 33.68 14.74 11.92
N VAL A 67 34.26 14.16 12.97
CA VAL A 67 35.23 13.07 12.82
C VAL A 67 34.47 11.77 12.58
N ILE A 68 34.66 11.16 11.41
CA ILE A 68 34.01 9.90 11.05
C ILE A 68 34.89 8.69 11.37
N ALA A 69 34.30 7.50 11.24
CA ALA A 69 34.97 6.23 11.52
C ALA A 69 36.32 6.08 10.81
N THR A 70 37.21 5.29 11.41
CA THR A 70 38.59 5.06 10.95
C THR A 70 39.48 6.30 11.02
N ALA A 71 39.33 7.09 12.08
CA ALA A 71 40.03 8.36 12.22
C ALA A 71 41.55 8.17 12.30
N THR A 72 42.30 9.08 11.67
CA THR A 72 43.77 9.00 11.58
C THR A 72 44.46 10.30 12.03
N GLY A 73 45.78 10.24 12.19
CA GLY A 73 46.57 11.39 12.62
C GLY A 73 46.17 11.88 14.01
N ASP A 74 46.05 13.20 14.16
CA ASP A 74 45.66 13.84 15.42
C ASP A 74 44.21 13.51 15.84
N TRP A 75 43.39 12.96 14.93
CA TRP A 75 42.00 12.59 15.19
C TRP A 75 41.82 11.12 15.59
N ALA A 76 42.88 10.31 15.60
CA ALA A 76 42.78 8.90 15.96
C ALA A 76 42.25 8.71 17.39
N GLY A 77 41.16 7.95 17.55
CA GLY A 77 40.47 7.73 18.84
C GLY A 77 39.41 8.78 19.18
N HIS A 78 39.14 9.72 18.28
CA HIS A 78 38.11 10.75 18.40
C HIS A 78 36.96 10.56 17.39
N GLU A 79 36.70 9.32 16.97
CA GLU A 79 35.53 9.00 16.16
C GLU A 79 34.23 9.51 16.82
N ASP A 80 33.33 10.06 16.00
CA ASP A 80 32.06 10.71 16.38
C ASP A 80 32.19 12.07 17.10
N ASP A 81 33.39 12.50 17.51
CA ASP A 81 33.59 13.83 18.10
C ASP A 81 33.45 14.94 17.03
N ILE A 82 33.07 16.14 17.48
CA ILE A 82 33.24 17.36 16.69
C ILE A 82 34.64 17.91 17.00
N ALA A 83 35.50 17.96 15.99
CA ALA A 83 36.83 18.55 16.09
C ALA A 83 36.80 20.02 15.67
N GLU A 84 37.38 20.90 16.48
CA GLU A 84 37.51 22.34 16.21
C GLU A 84 38.98 22.76 16.31
N TRP A 85 39.49 23.50 15.32
CA TRP A 85 40.86 24.02 15.37
C TRP A 85 40.92 25.33 16.16
N ASP A 86 41.63 25.36 17.29
CA ASP A 86 41.76 26.58 18.11
C ASP A 86 42.81 27.58 17.59
N GLY A 87 43.50 27.24 16.50
CA GLY A 87 44.65 27.96 15.96
C GLY A 87 46.00 27.30 16.25
N SER A 88 46.05 26.26 17.08
CA SER A 88 47.27 25.53 17.44
C SER A 88 47.07 24.03 17.63
N VAL A 89 45.92 23.59 18.15
CA VAL A 89 45.56 22.18 18.35
C VAL A 89 44.10 21.93 18.00
N TRP A 90 43.78 20.66 17.72
CA TRP A 90 42.39 20.21 17.61
C TRP A 90 41.78 20.05 19.00
N VAL A 91 40.65 20.71 19.22
CA VAL A 91 39.80 20.59 20.41
C VAL A 91 38.60 19.74 20.06
N PHE A 92 38.38 18.67 20.82
CA PHE A 92 37.31 17.70 20.54
C PHE A 92 36.13 17.87 21.49
N THR A 93 34.93 17.79 20.94
CA THR A 93 33.67 17.78 21.70
C THR A 93 32.94 16.47 21.47
N THR A 94 32.85 15.64 22.51
CA THR A 94 32.10 14.38 22.47
C THR A 94 30.59 14.63 22.49
N PRO A 95 29.83 14.08 21.53
CA PRO A 95 28.40 14.30 21.45
C PRO A 95 27.64 13.62 22.58
N ASN A 96 26.53 14.23 22.99
CA ASN A 96 25.49 13.58 23.80
C ASN A 96 24.25 13.27 22.94
N ASP A 97 23.33 12.46 23.46
CA ASP A 97 22.07 12.17 22.75
C ASP A 97 21.29 13.46 22.46
N GLY A 98 20.90 13.65 21.21
CA GLY A 98 20.24 14.85 20.72
C GLY A 98 21.17 15.90 20.10
N PHE A 99 22.50 15.78 20.21
CA PHE A 99 23.44 16.70 19.54
C PHE A 99 23.12 16.81 18.05
N ALA A 100 23.03 18.02 17.50
CA ALA A 100 22.76 18.23 16.09
C ALA A 100 23.72 19.20 15.44
N VAL A 101 24.09 18.90 14.20
CA VAL A 101 25.03 19.70 13.41
C VAL A 101 24.57 19.80 11.97
N TRP A 102 24.75 20.98 11.38
CA TRP A 102 24.67 21.18 9.94
C TRP A 102 26.05 20.93 9.31
N ILE A 103 26.10 20.04 8.33
CA ILE A 103 27.31 19.70 7.59
C ILE A 103 27.29 20.49 6.26
N GLU A 104 28.20 21.45 6.13
CA GLU A 104 28.17 22.45 5.06
C GLU A 104 28.44 21.88 3.67
N ASP A 105 29.46 21.02 3.52
CA ASP A 105 29.82 20.41 2.24
C ASP A 105 28.74 19.46 1.68
N VAL A 106 28.05 18.72 2.55
CA VAL A 106 26.96 17.80 2.19
C VAL A 106 25.62 18.53 2.08
N GLY A 107 25.45 19.67 2.78
CA GLY A 107 24.19 20.40 2.85
C GLY A 107 23.10 19.62 3.59
N LYS A 108 23.47 18.90 4.66
CA LYS A 108 22.56 18.05 5.44
C LYS A 108 22.76 18.24 6.93
N GLN A 109 21.69 17.97 7.68
CA GLN A 109 21.73 17.93 9.14
C GLN A 109 21.83 16.49 9.65
N LYS A 110 22.72 16.28 10.62
CA LYS A 110 22.79 15.04 11.41
C LYS A 110 22.47 15.28 12.88
N VAL A 111 21.97 14.24 13.54
CA VAL A 111 21.69 14.16 14.97
C VAL A 111 22.37 12.94 15.55
N TYR A 112 23.03 13.08 16.70
CA TYR A 112 23.56 11.96 17.45
C TYR A 112 22.42 11.31 18.26
N ASN A 113 22.15 10.02 18.02
CA ASN A 113 21.05 9.29 18.67
C ASN A 113 21.45 8.57 19.97
N GLY A 114 22.55 9.02 20.58
CA GLY A 114 23.18 8.36 21.73
C GLY A 114 24.13 7.22 21.37
N THR A 115 24.17 6.78 20.11
CA THR A 115 25.09 5.73 19.64
C THR A 115 25.79 6.06 18.31
N ALA A 116 25.16 6.83 17.43
CA ALA A 116 25.71 7.21 16.13
C ALA A 116 25.09 8.51 15.62
N TRP A 117 25.82 9.20 14.73
CA TRP A 117 25.30 10.31 13.94
C TRP A 117 24.42 9.79 12.80
N VAL A 118 23.14 10.14 12.84
CA VAL A 118 22.13 9.77 11.83
C VAL A 118 21.49 11.03 11.23
N LEU A 119 20.85 10.93 10.07
CA LEU A 119 20.18 12.08 9.47
C LEU A 119 19.00 12.55 10.33
N PHE A 120 18.80 13.86 10.47
CA PHE A 120 17.77 14.45 11.35
C PHE A 120 16.36 13.82 11.20
N GLY A 121 15.94 13.51 9.97
CA GLY A 121 14.63 12.89 9.72
C GLY A 121 14.49 11.42 10.14
N THR A 122 15.55 10.78 10.66
CA THR A 122 15.55 9.36 11.05
C THR A 122 15.42 9.13 12.56
N THR A 123 15.66 10.15 13.38
CA THR A 123 15.46 10.10 14.85
C THR A 123 14.08 10.59 15.27
N VAL A 124 13.39 11.33 14.39
CA VAL A 124 12.06 11.85 14.67
C VAL A 124 11.04 10.72 14.48
N ASP A 125 10.40 10.29 15.57
CA ASP A 125 9.22 9.44 15.48
C ASP A 125 8.10 10.21 14.77
N HIS A 126 7.79 9.76 13.56
CA HIS A 126 6.75 10.34 12.72
C HIS A 126 5.36 10.30 13.38
N GLY A 127 5.15 9.46 14.40
CA GLY A 127 3.91 9.39 15.18
C GLY A 127 3.64 10.61 16.06
N ASN A 128 4.67 11.41 16.39
CA ASN A 128 4.56 12.61 17.22
C ASN A 128 4.61 13.92 16.42
N LEU A 129 4.58 13.85 15.07
CA LEU A 129 4.55 15.03 14.22
C LEU A 129 3.25 15.81 14.44
N ILE A 130 3.37 16.99 15.05
CA ILE A 130 2.28 17.97 15.14
C ILE A 130 2.10 18.67 13.79
N GLY A 131 0.87 18.94 13.38
CA GLY A 131 0.58 19.68 12.14
C GLY A 131 0.15 18.86 10.94
N LEU A 132 0.12 17.51 11.01
CA LEU A 132 -0.33 16.61 9.92
C LEU A 132 -1.75 16.86 9.35
N GLY A 133 -2.49 17.83 9.91
CA GLY A 133 -3.82 18.23 9.44
C GLY A 133 -3.81 19.30 8.35
N ASP A 134 -2.66 19.89 8.00
CA ASP A 134 -2.53 20.82 6.86
C ASP A 134 -2.46 20.09 5.50
N ASP A 135 -2.24 18.77 5.50
CA ASP A 135 -2.49 17.78 4.44
C ASP A 135 -2.42 18.33 3.00
N ASP A 136 -1.36 19.08 2.73
CA ASP A 136 -1.03 19.70 1.44
C ASP A 136 -0.26 18.73 0.53
N HIS A 137 0.16 17.59 1.07
CA HIS A 137 0.85 16.54 0.34
C HIS A 137 -0.10 15.39 0.03
N SER A 138 -0.26 15.10 -1.27
CA SER A 138 -1.13 14.02 -1.77
C SER A 138 -0.70 12.60 -1.33
N GLN A 139 0.50 12.46 -0.76
CA GLN A 139 1.15 11.19 -0.46
C GLN A 139 0.82 10.62 0.93
N TYR A 140 0.28 11.42 1.87
CA TYR A 140 -0.09 10.88 3.18
C TYR A 140 -1.47 10.22 3.12
N LEU A 141 -1.51 8.90 3.32
CA LEU A 141 -2.75 8.15 3.49
C LEU A 141 -3.05 8.05 4.99
N ASN A 142 -3.80 9.01 5.54
CA ASN A 142 -4.29 8.94 6.92
C ASN A 142 -5.66 8.24 6.98
N ASN A 143 -6.04 7.69 8.15
CA ASN A 143 -7.33 7.01 8.33
C ASN A 143 -8.51 7.91 7.92
N ALA A 144 -8.45 9.22 8.20
CA ALA A 144 -9.50 10.16 7.79
C ALA A 144 -9.67 10.26 6.26
N ARG A 145 -8.57 10.13 5.49
CA ARG A 145 -8.53 10.12 4.03
C ARG A 145 -8.89 8.77 3.42
N HIS A 146 -8.74 7.67 4.17
CA HIS A 146 -9.17 6.33 3.75
C HIS A 146 -10.68 6.15 3.99
N ASP A 147 -11.22 6.80 5.03
CA ASP A 147 -12.63 6.66 5.44
C ASP A 147 -13.57 7.68 4.77
N LEU A 148 -13.06 8.55 3.89
CA LEU A 148 -13.89 9.48 3.11
C LEU A 148 -14.40 8.78 1.84
N PRO A 149 -15.71 8.47 1.75
CA PRO A 149 -16.32 7.84 0.56
C PRO A 149 -16.20 8.70 -0.72
N ALA A 150 -15.72 9.95 -0.57
CA ALA A 150 -15.54 10.92 -1.65
C ALA A 150 -14.43 10.55 -2.64
N ARG A 151 -13.43 9.72 -2.26
CA ARG A 151 -12.37 9.28 -3.20
C ARG A 151 -12.41 7.79 -3.53
N HIS A 152 -12.99 6.98 -2.65
CA HIS A 152 -13.35 5.60 -2.91
C HIS A 152 -14.85 5.47 -2.72
N ALA A 153 -15.62 5.80 -3.76
CA ALA A 153 -17.01 5.40 -3.78
C ALA A 153 -17.02 3.88 -3.54
N LEU A 154 -17.72 3.45 -2.50
CA LEU A 154 -17.87 2.05 -2.12
C LEU A 154 -18.19 1.24 -3.39
N GLY A 155 -17.25 0.38 -3.81
CA GLY A 155 -17.42 -0.49 -4.99
C GLY A 155 -16.59 -0.22 -6.25
N THR A 156 -15.57 0.66 -6.27
CA THR A 156 -14.85 0.94 -7.54
C THR A 156 -13.37 0.53 -7.63
N VAL A 157 -12.62 0.33 -6.53
CA VAL A 157 -11.16 0.09 -6.65
C VAL A 157 -10.67 -1.21 -6.01
N VAL A 158 -11.49 -1.92 -5.24
CA VAL A 158 -11.10 -3.21 -4.65
C VAL A 158 -12.28 -4.18 -4.70
N PRO A 159 -12.45 -4.97 -5.79
CA PRO A 159 -13.51 -5.96 -5.86
C PRO A 159 -13.11 -7.27 -5.16
N HIS A 160 -12.48 -7.21 -3.98
CA HIS A 160 -12.40 -8.40 -3.10
C HIS A 160 -13.50 -8.41 -2.04
N ASP A 161 -14.21 -7.29 -1.84
CA ASP A 161 -15.36 -7.24 -0.92
C ASP A 161 -16.67 -7.72 -1.57
N ASN A 162 -16.64 -8.08 -2.85
CA ASN A 162 -17.76 -8.71 -3.56
C ASN A 162 -17.59 -10.23 -3.68
N LEU A 163 -17.03 -10.90 -2.65
CA LEU A 163 -17.14 -12.35 -2.54
C LEU A 163 -18.61 -12.83 -2.48
N ALA A 164 -19.56 -11.93 -2.22
CA ALA A 164 -20.99 -12.18 -2.36
C ALA A 164 -21.43 -12.47 -3.81
N ASP A 165 -20.66 -12.04 -4.82
CA ASP A 165 -20.89 -12.40 -6.23
C ASP A 165 -20.17 -13.70 -6.65
N LEU A 166 -19.26 -14.21 -5.82
CA LEU A 166 -18.64 -15.54 -5.99
C LEU A 166 -19.42 -16.64 -5.27
N ALA A 167 -20.53 -16.32 -4.61
CA ALA A 167 -21.51 -17.30 -4.18
C ALA A 167 -22.25 -17.82 -5.42
N GLU A 168 -21.58 -18.73 -6.14
CA GLU A 168 -22.15 -19.75 -7.02
C GLU A 168 -23.20 -19.23 -8.01
N LYS A 169 -22.84 -19.15 -9.30
CA LYS A 169 -23.86 -19.38 -10.34
C LYS A 169 -24.35 -20.81 -10.21
N SER A 170 -25.18 -21.06 -9.20
CA SER A 170 -25.86 -22.31 -8.94
C SER A 170 -26.54 -22.74 -10.24
N HIS A 171 -26.54 -24.03 -10.55
CA HIS A 171 -27.29 -24.55 -11.69
C HIS A 171 -28.76 -24.10 -11.68
N ALA A 172 -29.30 -23.68 -10.53
CA ALA A 172 -30.65 -23.10 -10.42
C ALA A 172 -30.81 -21.74 -11.15
N SER A 173 -29.74 -21.00 -11.43
CA SER A 173 -29.81 -19.74 -12.19
C SER A 173 -29.93 -19.97 -13.70
N LEU A 174 -29.75 -21.21 -14.17
CA LEU A 174 -30.01 -21.62 -15.55
C LEU A 174 -31.49 -22.02 -15.68
N SER A 175 -32.39 -21.06 -15.49
CA SER A 175 -33.84 -21.29 -15.51
C SER A 175 -34.39 -21.75 -16.87
N SER A 176 -33.56 -21.74 -17.92
CA SER A 176 -33.90 -22.17 -19.28
C SER A 176 -33.29 -23.52 -19.66
N VAL A 177 -32.66 -24.25 -18.74
CA VAL A 177 -31.97 -25.51 -19.03
C VAL A 177 -32.50 -26.60 -18.10
N ASN A 178 -33.21 -27.58 -18.64
CA ASN A 178 -33.81 -28.71 -17.91
C ASN A 178 -32.98 -30.01 -18.12
N PRO A 179 -33.22 -31.09 -17.35
CA PRO A 179 -32.46 -32.34 -17.49
C PRO A 179 -32.50 -32.98 -18.90
N SER A 180 -33.45 -32.60 -19.76
CA SER A 180 -33.53 -33.04 -21.16
C SER A 180 -32.68 -32.20 -22.11
N ASP A 181 -32.19 -31.03 -21.68
CA ASP A 181 -31.34 -30.13 -22.49
C ASP A 181 -29.85 -30.53 -22.43
N HIS A 182 -29.49 -31.45 -21.54
CA HIS A 182 -28.21 -32.14 -21.52
C HIS A 182 -28.38 -33.55 -22.07
N HIS A 183 -28.26 -33.72 -23.39
CA HIS A 183 -28.06 -35.05 -23.95
C HIS A 183 -26.78 -35.65 -23.35
N VAL A 184 -26.88 -36.78 -22.64
CA VAL A 184 -25.71 -37.49 -22.12
C VAL A 184 -24.92 -37.99 -23.33
N LYS A 185 -23.84 -37.28 -23.69
CA LYS A 185 -22.90 -37.72 -24.72
C LYS A 185 -22.09 -38.91 -24.20
N THR A 186 -22.58 -40.11 -24.44
CA THR A 186 -21.77 -41.33 -24.36
C THR A 186 -21.14 -41.61 -25.72
N GLY A 187 -20.06 -40.89 -26.05
CA GLY A 187 -19.25 -41.09 -27.27
C GLY A 187 -19.66 -40.25 -28.50
N ASP A 188 -18.97 -40.45 -29.63
CA ASP A 188 -19.13 -39.72 -30.91
C ASP A 188 -20.48 -39.96 -31.61
N TYR A 189 -21.45 -40.58 -30.94
CA TYR A 189 -22.79 -40.81 -31.43
C TYR A 189 -23.82 -40.40 -30.37
N GLU A 190 -24.87 -39.70 -30.81
CA GLU A 190 -25.99 -39.34 -29.96
C GLU A 190 -26.83 -40.58 -29.65
N VAL A 191 -26.88 -40.98 -28.38
CA VAL A 191 -27.74 -42.08 -27.92
C VAL A 191 -29.09 -41.50 -27.53
N PHE A 192 -30.06 -41.57 -28.45
CA PHE A 192 -31.45 -41.33 -28.08
C PHE A 192 -31.95 -42.48 -27.18
N PRO A 193 -32.44 -42.22 -25.96
CA PRO A 193 -32.97 -43.26 -25.08
C PRO A 193 -34.09 -44.08 -25.75
N LEU A 194 -34.41 -45.26 -25.20
CA LEU A 194 -35.48 -46.16 -25.68
C LEU A 194 -36.90 -45.53 -25.66
N THR A 195 -37.03 -44.28 -25.24
CA THR A 195 -38.26 -43.50 -25.10
C THR A 195 -38.99 -43.24 -26.41
N GLU A 196 -38.36 -43.43 -27.58
CA GLU A 196 -39.02 -43.32 -28.89
C GLU A 196 -39.36 -44.69 -29.53
N VAL A 197 -39.37 -45.76 -28.74
CA VAL A 197 -39.95 -47.05 -29.15
C VAL A 197 -41.43 -47.08 -28.76
N VAL A 198 -42.31 -47.23 -29.75
CA VAL A 198 -43.77 -47.23 -29.59
C VAL A 198 -44.38 -48.53 -30.12
N THR A 199 -45.54 -48.92 -29.59
CA THR A 199 -46.31 -50.07 -30.11
C THR A 199 -47.05 -49.73 -31.40
N SER A 200 -47.27 -48.45 -31.67
CA SER A 200 -47.84 -47.91 -32.90
C SER A 200 -47.38 -46.46 -33.08
N VAL A 201 -46.99 -46.06 -34.28
CA VAL A 201 -46.69 -44.64 -34.56
C VAL A 201 -47.98 -43.80 -34.55
N PRO A 202 -47.95 -42.57 -34.03
CA PRO A 202 -49.10 -41.68 -34.07
C PRO A 202 -49.40 -41.23 -35.51
N VAL A 203 -50.56 -40.61 -35.73
CA VAL A 203 -50.90 -40.00 -37.03
C VAL A 203 -49.82 -38.99 -37.42
N ALA A 204 -49.38 -39.04 -38.69
CA ALA A 204 -48.40 -38.11 -39.22
C ALA A 204 -48.98 -36.68 -39.22
N ALA A 205 -48.20 -35.72 -38.70
CA ALA A 205 -48.62 -34.33 -38.53
C ALA A 205 -47.41 -33.40 -38.49
N ALA A 206 -47.62 -32.09 -38.68
CA ALA A 206 -46.58 -31.06 -38.70
C ALA A 206 -45.61 -31.14 -37.49
N GLY A 207 -46.15 -31.34 -36.28
CA GLY A 207 -45.36 -31.43 -35.05
C GLY A 207 -44.45 -32.66 -34.95
N ASN A 208 -44.55 -33.60 -35.89
CA ASN A 208 -43.73 -34.81 -35.92
C ASN A 208 -42.69 -34.81 -37.05
N VAL A 209 -42.67 -33.81 -37.94
CA VAL A 209 -41.73 -33.77 -39.08
C VAL A 209 -40.28 -33.84 -38.59
N GLY A 210 -39.48 -34.71 -39.20
CA GLY A 210 -38.08 -34.95 -38.82
C GLY A 210 -37.87 -35.90 -37.64
N ARG A 211 -38.93 -36.26 -36.91
CA ARG A 211 -38.83 -37.26 -35.83
C ARG A 211 -38.59 -38.66 -36.42
N ILE A 212 -37.72 -39.43 -35.76
CA ILE A 212 -37.45 -40.82 -36.08
C ILE A 212 -38.07 -41.68 -34.97
N MET A 213 -38.99 -42.58 -35.32
CA MET A 213 -39.64 -43.48 -34.37
C MET A 213 -39.36 -44.93 -34.69
N ARG A 214 -39.30 -45.75 -33.63
CA ARG A 214 -39.15 -47.19 -33.72
C ARG A 214 -40.47 -47.84 -33.32
N GLU A 215 -41.11 -48.54 -34.25
CA GLU A 215 -42.35 -49.25 -34.00
C GLU A 215 -42.07 -50.73 -33.74
N ARG A 216 -42.53 -51.25 -32.61
CA ARG A 216 -42.42 -52.67 -32.26
C ARG A 216 -43.58 -53.10 -31.37
N ALA A 217 -44.28 -54.17 -31.74
CA ALA A 217 -45.43 -54.68 -31.00
C ALA A 217 -45.08 -55.13 -29.56
N SER A 218 -43.95 -55.84 -29.39
CA SER A 218 -43.44 -56.27 -28.09
C SER A 218 -41.94 -56.62 -28.17
N ALA A 219 -41.26 -56.79 -27.04
CA ALA A 219 -39.85 -57.21 -27.03
C ALA A 219 -39.64 -58.51 -27.85
N GLY A 220 -38.59 -58.55 -28.67
CA GLY A 220 -38.28 -59.69 -29.53
C GLY A 220 -39.06 -59.79 -30.84
N GLN A 221 -39.97 -58.84 -31.13
CA GLN A 221 -40.65 -58.73 -32.42
C GLN A 221 -39.93 -57.76 -33.36
N VAL A 222 -40.28 -57.82 -34.64
CA VAL A 222 -39.78 -56.93 -35.69
C VAL A 222 -39.87 -55.47 -35.25
N THR A 223 -38.77 -54.74 -35.41
CA THR A 223 -38.71 -53.29 -35.17
C THR A 223 -38.62 -52.56 -36.50
N THR A 224 -39.58 -51.70 -36.77
CA THR A 224 -39.57 -50.84 -37.95
C THR A 224 -39.13 -49.44 -37.57
N VAL A 225 -38.16 -48.88 -38.28
CA VAL A 225 -37.71 -47.49 -38.11
C VAL A 225 -38.40 -46.62 -39.16
N LYS A 226 -39.11 -45.59 -38.72
CA LYS A 226 -39.86 -44.67 -39.58
C LYS A 226 -39.44 -43.23 -39.32
N MET A 227 -39.41 -42.40 -40.35
CA MET A 227 -39.24 -40.95 -40.23
C MET A 227 -40.47 -40.24 -40.77
N CYS A 228 -40.94 -39.20 -40.07
CA CYS A 228 -42.07 -38.41 -40.54
C CYS A 228 -41.56 -37.35 -41.52
N VAL A 229 -42.17 -37.32 -42.70
CA VAL A 229 -41.86 -36.34 -43.75
C VAL A 229 -43.12 -35.57 -44.13
N GLN A 230 -42.92 -34.37 -44.68
CA GLN A 230 -43.97 -33.56 -45.27
C GLN A 230 -43.88 -33.72 -46.80
N ASN A 231 -44.92 -34.30 -47.41
CA ASN A 231 -44.95 -34.56 -48.86
C ASN A 231 -45.70 -33.49 -49.66
N SER A 232 -46.42 -32.59 -48.96
CA SER A 232 -47.12 -31.44 -49.52
C SER A 232 -47.42 -30.42 -48.41
N THR A 233 -47.99 -29.26 -48.75
CA THR A 233 -48.23 -28.16 -47.79
C THR A 233 -48.92 -28.61 -46.49
N ASP A 234 -49.83 -29.58 -46.55
CA ASP A 234 -50.51 -30.15 -45.37
C ASP A 234 -50.50 -31.69 -45.34
N GLY A 235 -49.75 -32.34 -46.24
CA GLY A 235 -49.64 -33.79 -46.31
C GLY A 235 -48.41 -34.29 -45.57
N TYR A 236 -48.64 -35.17 -44.59
CA TYR A 236 -47.58 -35.77 -43.77
C TYR A 236 -47.68 -37.28 -43.85
N GLU A 237 -46.53 -37.96 -43.91
CA GLU A 237 -46.49 -39.41 -43.94
C GLU A 237 -45.30 -39.95 -43.14
N TRP A 238 -45.45 -41.18 -42.67
CA TRP A 238 -44.36 -41.95 -42.06
C TRP A 238 -43.70 -42.83 -43.12
N VAL A 239 -42.46 -42.49 -43.48
CA VAL A 239 -41.66 -43.30 -44.40
C VAL A 239 -40.83 -44.29 -43.60
N GLN A 240 -40.96 -45.58 -43.91
CA GLN A 240 -40.11 -46.61 -43.34
C GLN A 240 -38.71 -46.52 -43.95
N ILE A 241 -37.71 -46.34 -43.09
CA ILE A 241 -36.29 -46.21 -43.48
C ILE A 241 -35.43 -47.40 -43.05
N GLY A 242 -35.98 -48.28 -42.21
CA GLY A 242 -35.28 -49.47 -41.77
C GLY A 242 -36.21 -50.49 -41.14
N ILE A 243 -35.78 -51.75 -41.14
CA ILE A 243 -36.45 -52.86 -40.47
C ILE A 243 -35.39 -53.75 -39.83
N SER A 244 -35.62 -54.14 -38.59
CA SER A 244 -34.84 -55.13 -37.87
C SER A 244 -35.75 -56.29 -37.56
N THR A 245 -35.49 -57.44 -38.17
CA THR A 245 -36.23 -58.69 -37.97
C THR A 245 -35.50 -59.61 -37.00
#